data_AF-A0AAD9QSW2-F1
#
_entry.id   AF-A0AAD9QSW2-F1
#
_cell.length_a   1.000
_cell.length_b   1.000
_cell.length_c   1.000
_cell.angle_alpha   90.00
_cell.angle_beta   90.00
_cell.angle_gamma   90.00
#
_symmetry.space_group_name_H-M   'P 1'
#
loop_
_entity.id
_entity.type
_entity.pdbx_description
1 polymer ?
#
loop_
_entity_poly.entity_id
_entity_poly.type
_entity_poly.pdbx_seq_one_letter_code
_entity_poly.pdbx_strand_id
1 'polypeptide(L)' 'MGWGEKAIEVRSVETGLLDGVFMHKRAQTFRFLCERNEKVFFASRSGSSGQIYFMTLSKTFKNFGY' A
#
# COMPACT_ATOMS: atom_id res chain seq x y z
N MET A 1 -7.29 -17.73 3.83
CA MET A 1 -5.88 -17.48 3.46
C MET A 1 -5.68 -15.97 3.40
N GLY A 2 -5.24 -15.37 4.51
CA GLY A 2 -5.38 -13.94 4.82
C GLY A 2 -4.20 -13.06 4.36
N TRP A 3 -4.11 -12.81 3.05
CA TRP A 3 -3.21 -11.78 2.51
C TRP A 3 -3.77 -10.36 2.67
N GLY A 4 -5.10 -10.20 2.74
CA GLY A 4 -5.78 -8.90 2.72
C GLY A 4 -5.53 -7.98 3.93
N GLU A 5 -5.06 -8.50 5.06
CA GLU A 5 -4.74 -7.66 6.23
C GLU A 5 -3.28 -7.19 6.28
N LYS A 6 -2.43 -7.71 5.39
CA LYS A 6 -0.97 -7.46 5.41
C LYS A 6 -0.42 -6.88 4.12
N ALA A 7 -1.25 -6.77 3.09
CA ALA A 7 -0.82 -6.35 1.77
C ALA A 7 -1.81 -5.40 1.11
N ILE A 8 -1.28 -4.46 0.32
CA ILE A 8 -2.02 -3.64 -0.63
C ILE A 8 -1.55 -4.05 -2.03
N GLU A 9 -2.48 -4.49 -2.87
CA GLU A 9 -2.22 -4.86 -4.26
C GLU A 9 -2.58 -3.69 -5.18
N VAL A 10 -1.70 -3.40 -6.13
CA VAL A 10 -2.00 -2.50 -7.24
C VAL A 10 -2.24 -3.35 -8.47
N ARG A 11 -3.39 -3.15 -9.11
CA ARG A 11 -3.81 -3.89 -10.29
C ARG A 11 -4.08 -2.93 -11.43
N SER A 12 -3.73 -3.35 -12.63
CA SER A 12 -4.11 -2.68 -13.86
C SER A 12 -5.63 -2.66 -13.98
N VAL A 13 -6.21 -1.48 -14.21
CA VAL A 13 -7.67 -1.31 -14.34
C VAL A 13 -8.20 -2.08 -15.55
N GLU A 14 -7.44 -2.09 -16.66
CA GLU A 14 -7.88 -2.70 -17.91
C GLU A 14 -7.76 -4.22 -17.92
N THR A 15 -6.65 -4.76 -17.37
CA THR A 15 -6.33 -6.19 -17.49
C THR A 15 -6.52 -6.98 -16.21
N GLY A 16 -6.62 -6.29 -15.06
CA GLY A 16 -6.64 -6.91 -13.73
C GLY A 16 -5.31 -7.53 -13.29
N LEU A 17 -4.26 -7.43 -14.12
CA LEU A 17 -2.92 -7.93 -13.82
C LEU A 17 -2.32 -7.19 -12.63
N LEU A 18 -1.49 -7.89 -11.87
CA LEU A 18 -0.83 -7.37 -10.68
C LEU A 18 0.37 -6.51 -11.09
N ASP A 19 0.28 -5.20 -10.85
CA ASP A 19 1.35 -4.25 -11.16
C ASP A 19 2.33 -4.09 -9.99
N GLY A 20 1.87 -4.34 -8.75
CA GLY A 20 2.71 -4.23 -7.56
C GLY A 20 2.02 -4.67 -6.27
N VAL A 21 2.83 -4.92 -5.23
CA VAL A 21 2.36 -5.23 -3.88
C VAL A 21 3.18 -4.45 -2.86
N PHE A 22 2.49 -3.77 -1.96
CA PHE A 22 3.06 -3.32 -0.69
C PHE A 22 2.72 -4.34 0.39
N MET A 23 3.73 -4.86 1.10
CA MET A 23 3.52 -5.81 2.20
C MET A 23 4.08 -5.26 3.51
N HIS A 24 3.37 -5.49 4.60
CA HIS A 24 3.82 -5.18 5.94
C HIS A 24 3.95 -6.46 6.78
N LYS A 25 4.94 -6.51 7.68
CA LYS A 25 5.23 -7.72 8.48
C LYS A 25 4.07 -8.11 9.40
N ARG A 26 3.28 -7.13 9.85
CA ARG A 26 2.13 -7.31 10.74
C ARG A 26 0.84 -6.96 10.05
N ALA A 27 -0.24 -7.66 10.42
CA ALA A 27 -1.59 -7.30 10.01
C ALA A 27 -1.86 -5.86 10.46
N GLN A 28 -2.20 -4.99 9.51
CA GLN A 28 -2.48 -3.58 9.75
C GLN A 28 -3.64 -3.16 8.85
N THR A 29 -4.60 -2.47 9.45
CA THR A 29 -5.64 -1.79 8.68
C THR A 29 -5.06 -0.52 8.08
N PHE A 30 -4.82 -0.53 6.78
CA PHE A 30 -4.46 0.65 6.03
C PHE A 30 -5.71 1.38 5.56
N ARG A 31 -5.69 2.71 5.66
CA ARG A 31 -6.70 3.60 5.09
C ARG A 31 -6.05 4.49 4.05
N PHE A 32 -6.59 4.47 2.84
CA PHE A 32 -6.20 5.40 1.79
C PHE A 32 -6.44 6.84 2.25
N LEU A 33 -5.47 7.71 1.98
CA LEU A 33 -5.57 9.14 2.23
C LEU A 33 -5.74 9.91 0.93
N CYS A 34 -4.72 9.86 0.07
CA CYS A 34 -4.72 10.54 -1.21
C CYS A 34 -3.64 9.98 -2.13
N GLU A 35 -3.76 10.34 -3.41
CA GLU A 35 -2.67 10.30 -4.38
C GLU A 35 -2.17 11.73 -4.61
N ARG A 36 -0.85 11.95 -4.59
CA ARG A 36 -0.23 13.24 -4.89
C ARG A 36 1.23 13.06 -5.32
N ASN A 37 1.65 13.76 -6.37
CA ASN A 37 3.04 13.76 -6.87
C ASN A 37 3.59 12.34 -7.12
N GLU A 38 2.83 11.50 -7.84
CA GLU A 38 3.20 10.11 -8.15
C GLU A 38 3.40 9.25 -6.89
N LYS A 39 2.71 9.58 -5.80
CA LYS A 39 2.72 8.81 -4.56
C LYS A 39 1.30 8.55 -4.07
N VAL A 40 1.08 7.35 -3.57
CA VAL A 40 -0.15 7.00 -2.85
C VAL A 40 0.16 6.93 -1.37
N PHE A 41 -0.62 7.65 -0.57
CA PHE A 41 -0.46 7.76 0.87
C PHE A 41 -1.51 6.93 1.61
N PHE A 42 -1.07 6.20 2.63
CA PHE A 42 -1.92 5.41 3.51
C PHE A 42 -1.63 5.74 4.96
N ALA A 43 -2.67 5.80 5.79
CA ALA A 43 -2.52 5.80 7.23
C ALA A 43 -2.74 4.39 7.77
N SER A 44 -1.99 4.01 8.79
CA SER A 44 -2.40 2.95 9.70
C SER A 44 -2.44 3.48 11.11
N ARG A 45 -3.49 3.11 11.85
CA ARG A 45 -3.59 3.37 13.29
C ARG A 45 -3.32 2.08 14.05
N SER A 46 -2.55 2.17 15.13
CA SER A 46 -2.36 1.09 16.08
C SER A 46 -2.49 1.67 17.49
N GLY A 47 -3.62 1.42 18.14
CA GLY A 47 -3.94 2.02 19.43
C GLY A 47 -3.94 3.56 19.38
N SER A 48 -3.09 4.19 20.20
CA SER A 48 -2.97 5.65 20.31
C SER A 48 -2.02 6.28 19.28
N SER A 49 -1.23 5.49 18.55
CA SER A 49 -0.28 5.99 17.55
C SER A 49 -0.76 5.75 16.12
N GLY A 50 -0.38 6.65 15.22
CA GLY A 50 -0.66 6.57 13.79
C GLY A 50 0.64 6.67 13.00
N GLN A 51 0.74 5.92 11.91
CA GLN A 51 1.84 5.98 10.97
C GLN A 51 1.31 6.28 9.57
N ILE A 52 2.06 7.09 8.83
CA ILE A 52 1.79 7.39 7.42
C ILE A 52 2.81 6.64 6.58
N TYR A 53 2.31 5.90 5.61
CA TYR A 53 3.08 5.16 4.63
C TYR A 53 2.84 5.79 3.27
N PHE A 54 3.80 5.66 2.37
CA PHE A 54 3.61 6.02 0.98
C PHE A 54 4.28 5.01 0.05
N MET A 55 3.74 4.89 -1.15
CA MET A 55 4.32 4.13 -2.25
C MET A 55 4.45 5.03 -3.46
N THR A 56 5.56 4.91 -4.19
CA THR A 56 5.76 5.66 -5.44
C THR A 56 5.13 4.89 -6.59
N LEU A 57 4.31 5.57 -7.39
CA LEU A 57 3.70 5.07 -8.62
C LEU A 57 4.72 5.16 -9.76
N SER A 58 5.75 4.32 -9.74
CA SER A 58 6.59 4.11 -10.93
C SER A 58 5.97 3.04 -11.81
N LYS A 59 6.21 3.09 -13.15
CA LYS A 59 5.85 2.00 -14.11
C LYS A 59 6.36 0.61 -13.70
N THR A 60 7.22 0.54 -12.70
CA THR A 60 7.68 -0.66 -12.03
C THR A 60 7.54 -0.44 -10.53
N PHE A 61 6.55 -1.06 -9.88
CA PHE A 61 6.45 -0.98 -8.42
C PHE A 61 7.63 -1.71 -7.78
N LYS A 62 8.49 -0.97 -7.07
CA LYS A 62 9.47 -1.56 -6.17
C LYS A 62 8.98 -1.34 -4.75
N ASN A 63 8.92 -2.43 -3.97
CA ASN A 63 8.61 -2.39 -2.55
C ASN A 63 9.78 -1.69 -1.85
N PHE A 64 9.65 -0.38 -1.62
CA PHE A 64 10.58 0.36 -0.76
C PHE A 64 10.12 0.17 0.68
N GLY A 65 10.45 -0.98 1.25
CA GLY A 65 10.36 -1.20 2.70
C GLY A 65 11.40 -0.33 3.39
N TYR A 66 10.97 0.45 4.38
CA TYR A 66 11.85 0.98 5.42
C TYR A 66 12.22 -0.13 6.41
#